data_AF-A0A2E2BVC8-F1
#
_entry.id   AF-A0A2E2BVC8-F1
#
_cell.length_a   1.000
_cell.length_b   1.000
_cell.length_c   1.000
_cell.angle_alpha   90.00
_cell.angle_beta   90.00
_cell.angle_gamma   90.00
#
_symmetry.space_group_name_H-M   'P 1'
#
loop_
_entity.id
_entity.type
_entity.pdbx_description
1 polymer ?
#
loop_
_entity_poly.entity_id
_entity_poly.type
_entity_poly.pdbx_seq_one_letter_code
_entity_poly.pdbx_strand_id
1 'polypeptide(L)'
;MKHPFKVTCLTLFLLSSFCCLSGCGEPPIPPQTASLSTGGKGEFSSIPLVEGRKAGETDLEYLLRQGGIYPNQPEKGDGYHFSNYFDYCSEDELHLLSRVKGLRAFYMYDGNSFSPAGWKQIGQISGLEAFHVSSQYVTDEHLIGLQGLPHLKDLKILNRDQKQSPVSDQGLQVLSSFPALRRLVLHSRNLNVRACELIGDCTELRALELWGPVTDECLKPLGKLKNLKHLIVVGTFSDAGLKHLSDLKQLTRLVLHSDQMTGSGLKSFAEAPELREVGFSGSPAGKATLKQLDQLPGLAVLNLSTPSVNDAVLQTMPDLPQLEALSLKSSTITDKGLDALVKVKNLRELVLYSTEITNAGLIRLEPLQQLHLLVLGNPIKMELITGKGLEPLTKLPRLEVLNIEFVNAEKLDLRPLARCHSLVKVDLNISSDEARKRWQEVLAERPVLNKVLKIIPVTRFLEKHFASGGEIP
;
A
#
# COMPACT_ATOMS: atom_id res chain seq x y z
N MET A 1 -32.02 23.71 -13.94
CA MET A 1 -32.61 23.88 -12.60
C MET A 1 -32.70 22.52 -11.91
N LYS A 2 -32.53 22.49 -10.58
CA LYS A 2 -33.16 21.54 -9.62
C LYS A 2 -33.07 20.02 -9.90
N HIS A 3 -32.19 19.35 -9.14
CA HIS A 3 -32.60 18.19 -8.32
C HIS A 3 -33.70 18.64 -7.32
N PRO A 4 -34.58 17.74 -6.83
CA PRO A 4 -34.31 17.12 -5.51
C PRO A 4 -34.84 15.66 -5.37
N PHE A 5 -34.12 14.76 -4.67
CA PHE A 5 -34.46 14.18 -3.33
C PHE A 5 -35.44 12.97 -3.35
N LYS A 6 -35.53 12.08 -2.34
CA LYS A 6 -34.69 11.61 -1.18
C LYS A 6 -35.48 10.43 -0.52
N VAL A 7 -34.90 9.79 0.51
CA VAL A 7 -35.52 8.92 1.57
C VAL A 7 -35.52 7.40 1.28
N THR A 8 -35.29 6.45 2.22
CA THR A 8 -34.24 6.29 3.28
C THR A 8 -34.52 5.02 4.16
N CYS A 9 -33.46 4.31 4.60
CA CYS A 9 -33.43 3.31 5.73
C CYS A 9 -34.11 1.91 5.53
N LEU A 10 -33.86 0.87 6.37
CA LEU A 10 -33.30 0.78 7.75
C LEU A 10 -32.68 -0.63 8.08
N THR A 11 -31.53 -0.69 8.80
CA THR A 11 -31.09 -1.74 9.80
C THR A 11 -30.89 -3.24 9.38
N LEU A 12 -30.32 -4.20 10.15
CA LEU A 12 -30.02 -4.37 11.62
C LEU A 12 -28.92 -5.48 11.87
N PHE A 13 -27.81 -5.21 12.63
CA PHE A 13 -27.02 -6.12 13.54
C PHE A 13 -26.34 -7.47 13.06
N LEU A 14 -25.43 -8.21 13.76
CA LEU A 14 -24.70 -8.22 15.08
C LEU A 14 -23.35 -9.04 14.98
N LEU A 15 -22.31 -8.71 15.78
CA LEU A 15 -21.26 -9.55 16.47
C LEU A 15 -20.39 -10.61 15.71
N SER A 16 -19.24 -11.14 16.19
CA SER A 16 -18.12 -10.73 17.12
C SER A 16 -17.05 -11.84 17.10
N SER A 17 -15.72 -11.62 17.16
CA SER A 17 -14.82 -11.61 18.35
C SER A 17 -13.41 -11.95 17.81
N PHE A 18 -12.26 -11.33 18.10
CA PHE A 18 -11.53 -10.96 19.34
C PHE A 18 -10.94 -12.10 20.18
N CYS A 19 -9.60 -12.18 20.18
CA CYS A 19 -8.66 -12.49 21.27
C CYS A 19 -7.23 -12.64 20.70
N CYS A 20 -6.12 -12.47 21.42
CA CYS A 20 -5.71 -11.55 22.50
C CYS A 20 -4.28 -11.94 22.90
N LEU A 21 -3.38 -10.99 23.17
CA LEU A 21 -2.25 -11.20 24.09
C LEU A 21 -1.75 -9.83 24.58
N SER A 22 -1.60 -9.71 25.90
CA SER A 22 -1.31 -8.46 26.61
C SER A 22 -0.04 -8.56 27.45
N GLY A 23 0.64 -7.42 27.62
CA GLY A 23 1.77 -7.25 28.53
C GLY A 23 1.87 -5.77 28.91
N CYS A 24 1.85 -5.47 30.20
CA CYS A 24 1.47 -4.13 30.69
C CYS A 24 2.60 -3.10 30.72
N GLY A 25 2.31 -1.93 30.16
CA GLY A 25 2.74 -0.61 30.60
C GLY A 25 1.55 0.33 30.46
N GLU A 26 1.53 1.50 31.11
CA GLU A 26 0.45 2.47 30.95
C GLU A 26 0.21 2.77 29.45
N PRO A 27 -1.05 2.83 28.98
CA PRO A 27 -1.30 3.05 27.56
C PRO A 27 -0.78 4.45 27.19
N PRO A 28 0.17 4.58 26.25
CA PRO A 28 0.43 5.88 25.67
C PRO A 28 -0.87 6.36 25.04
N ILE A 29 -1.26 7.61 25.31
CA ILE A 29 -2.40 8.24 24.64
C ILE A 29 -2.19 8.04 23.13
N PRO A 30 -3.10 7.33 22.42
CA PRO A 30 -3.03 7.18 20.98
C PRO A 30 -2.74 8.54 20.32
N PRO A 31 -1.80 8.61 19.36
CA PRO A 31 -1.49 9.88 18.71
C PRO A 31 -2.78 10.46 18.10
N GLN A 32 -3.19 11.65 18.52
CA GLN A 32 -4.40 12.27 18.00
C GLN A 32 -4.15 12.66 16.54
N THR A 33 -5.07 12.25 15.67
CA THR A 33 -4.97 12.36 14.21
C THR A 33 -5.96 13.37 13.65
N ALA A 34 -5.57 14.06 12.59
CA ALA A 34 -6.41 14.97 11.81
C ALA A 34 -6.37 14.61 10.32
N SER A 35 -7.48 14.67 9.60
CA SER A 35 -7.66 14.42 8.15
C SER A 35 -8.45 15.56 7.58
N LEU A 36 -8.26 15.74 6.28
CA LEU A 36 -9.05 16.59 5.41
C LEU A 36 -9.47 15.77 4.18
N SER A 37 -10.77 15.67 3.89
CA SER A 37 -11.31 14.98 2.72
C SER A 37 -12.52 15.71 2.14
N THR A 38 -12.59 15.88 0.81
CA THR A 38 -13.76 16.50 0.17
C THR A 38 -14.75 15.46 -0.38
N GLY A 39 -16.04 15.75 -0.22
CA GLY A 39 -17.12 14.97 -0.84
C GLY A 39 -18.46 15.03 -0.08
N GLY A 40 -18.44 15.28 1.23
CA GLY A 40 -19.65 15.37 2.04
C GLY A 40 -20.34 16.74 1.93
N LYS A 41 -21.61 16.76 1.49
CA LYS A 41 -22.51 17.85 1.90
C LYS A 41 -22.73 17.70 3.41
N GLY A 42 -22.52 18.76 4.17
CA GLY A 42 -22.42 18.71 5.63
C GLY A 42 -23.65 18.15 6.34
N GLU A 43 -23.62 16.86 6.67
CA GLU A 43 -24.40 16.21 7.75
C GLU A 43 -23.49 15.38 8.69
N PHE A 44 -22.17 15.32 8.42
CA PHE A 44 -21.19 14.52 9.18
C PHE A 44 -20.21 15.37 10.00
N SER A 45 -20.72 16.06 11.02
CA SER A 45 -19.86 16.35 12.19
C SER A 45 -19.68 15.03 12.93
N SER A 46 -18.44 14.52 12.99
CA SER A 46 -18.12 13.27 13.69
C SER A 46 -18.00 13.45 15.21
N ILE A 47 -18.08 14.70 15.70
CA ILE A 47 -18.41 15.01 17.09
C ILE A 47 -19.87 14.61 17.30
N PRO A 48 -20.18 13.67 18.22
CA PRO A 48 -21.56 13.48 18.65
C PRO A 48 -22.10 14.85 19.05
N LEU A 49 -23.23 15.28 18.48
CA LEU A 49 -23.83 16.58 18.80
C LEU A 49 -24.39 16.53 20.22
N VAL A 50 -23.50 16.63 21.22
CA VAL A 50 -23.84 16.76 22.63
C VAL A 50 -24.50 18.12 22.84
N GLU A 51 -25.43 18.18 23.79
CA GLU A 51 -26.12 19.40 24.17
C GLU A 51 -25.13 20.56 24.43
N GLY A 52 -25.47 21.75 23.95
CA GLY A 52 -24.71 22.98 24.22
C GLY A 52 -23.67 23.38 23.16
N ARG A 53 -23.73 22.89 21.93
CA ARG A 53 -23.05 23.53 20.77
C ARG A 53 -23.72 24.87 20.43
N LYS A 54 -22.94 25.91 20.17
CA LYS A 54 -23.47 27.24 19.78
C LYS A 54 -23.80 27.27 18.27
N ALA A 55 -24.77 28.09 17.89
CA ALA A 55 -25.08 28.32 16.48
C ALA A 55 -23.87 28.95 15.77
N GLY A 56 -23.43 28.34 14.66
CA GLY A 56 -22.25 28.78 13.88
C GLY A 56 -20.89 28.31 14.41
N GLU A 57 -20.83 27.63 15.56
CA GLU A 57 -19.57 27.15 16.16
C GLU A 57 -18.99 25.98 15.35
N THR A 58 -17.74 26.12 14.89
CA THR A 58 -17.07 25.07 14.10
C THR A 58 -16.69 23.86 14.95
N ASP A 59 -16.39 22.72 14.32
CA ASP A 59 -16.02 21.49 15.04
C ASP A 59 -14.77 21.70 15.91
N LEU A 60 -13.82 22.51 15.42
CA LEU A 60 -12.56 22.82 16.09
C LEU A 60 -12.75 23.85 17.23
N GLU A 61 -13.61 24.85 17.04
CA GLU A 61 -14.00 25.76 18.14
C GLU A 61 -14.69 25.01 19.29
N TYR A 62 -15.64 24.13 18.95
CA TYR A 62 -16.33 23.29 19.92
C TYR A 62 -15.35 22.40 20.69
N LEU A 63 -14.44 21.70 19.98
CA LEU A 63 -13.43 20.84 20.60
C LEU A 63 -12.55 21.61 21.60
N LEU A 64 -12.10 22.81 21.23
CA LEU A 64 -11.30 23.66 22.12
C LEU A 64 -12.08 24.10 23.36
N ARG A 65 -13.39 24.37 23.23
CA ARG A 65 -14.27 24.65 24.37
C ARG A 65 -14.47 23.45 25.29
N GLN A 66 -14.45 22.23 24.76
CA GLN A 66 -14.45 20.99 25.55
C GLN A 66 -13.05 20.63 26.13
N GLY A 67 -12.13 21.60 26.22
CA GLY A 67 -10.80 21.43 26.82
C GLY A 67 -9.69 21.05 25.83
N GLY A 68 -10.01 20.90 24.54
CA GLY A 68 -9.04 20.67 23.46
C GLY A 68 -8.39 19.29 23.47
N ILE A 69 -8.97 18.31 24.17
CA ILE A 69 -8.49 16.92 24.21
C ILE A 69 -9.35 16.10 23.24
N TYR A 70 -8.71 15.46 22.25
CA TYR A 70 -9.40 14.62 21.29
C TYR A 70 -9.79 13.27 21.92
N PRO A 71 -11.01 12.76 21.72
CA PRO A 71 -11.38 11.44 22.20
C PRO A 71 -10.62 10.35 21.42
N ASN A 72 -9.96 9.44 22.14
CA ASN A 72 -9.32 8.27 21.54
C ASN A 72 -10.39 7.37 20.91
N GLN A 73 -10.42 7.26 19.57
CA GLN A 73 -11.20 6.21 18.93
C GLN A 73 -10.43 4.88 18.92
N PRO A 74 -11.08 3.73 19.18
CA PRO A 74 -10.47 2.43 18.97
C PRO A 74 -10.26 2.19 17.46
N GLU A 75 -9.09 1.67 17.09
CA GLU A 75 -8.80 1.25 15.72
C GLU A 75 -9.81 0.17 15.28
N LYS A 76 -10.64 0.46 14.26
CA LYS A 76 -11.34 -0.59 13.51
C LYS A 76 -10.42 -1.10 12.41
N GLY A 77 -10.19 -2.41 12.38
CA GLY A 77 -9.15 -3.10 11.60
C GLY A 77 -9.34 -3.13 10.08
N ASP A 78 -10.06 -2.18 9.50
CA ASP A 78 -10.56 -2.23 8.12
C ASP A 78 -9.59 -1.56 7.13
N GLY A 79 -8.50 -0.96 7.61
CA GLY A 79 -7.48 -0.26 6.82
C GLY A 79 -7.94 1.05 6.16
N TYR A 80 -9.23 1.38 6.28
CA TYR A 80 -9.74 2.74 6.17
C TYR A 80 -9.70 3.34 7.56
N HIS A 81 -8.77 4.28 7.78
CA HIS A 81 -8.88 5.17 8.93
C HIS A 81 -10.24 5.87 8.80
N PHE A 82 -11.12 5.69 9.80
CA PHE A 82 -12.34 6.50 9.87
C PHE A 82 -11.91 7.97 9.86
N SER A 83 -12.41 8.71 8.88
CA SER A 83 -11.88 10.03 8.58
C SER A 83 -12.12 10.97 9.76
N ASN A 84 -11.15 11.83 9.95
CA ASN A 84 -11.00 12.58 11.18
C ASN A 84 -12.00 13.74 11.25
N TYR A 85 -12.04 14.35 12.42
CA TYR A 85 -12.97 15.41 12.79
C TYR A 85 -12.69 16.76 12.13
N PHE A 86 -11.60 16.86 11.38
CA PHE A 86 -11.16 18.07 10.71
C PHE A 86 -11.42 18.04 9.20
N ASP A 87 -12.26 17.12 8.70
CA ASP A 87 -12.53 16.94 7.28
C ASP A 87 -13.04 18.22 6.56
N TYR A 88 -13.45 19.24 7.32
CA TYR A 88 -13.92 20.55 6.87
C TYR A 88 -13.10 21.76 7.38
N CYS A 89 -11.91 21.57 7.96
CA CYS A 89 -11.08 22.67 8.47
C CYS A 89 -10.66 23.61 7.33
N SER A 90 -11.03 24.89 7.45
CA SER A 90 -10.60 25.95 6.53
C SER A 90 -9.19 26.48 6.86
N GLU A 91 -8.59 27.26 5.95
CA GLU A 91 -7.25 27.84 6.15
C GLU A 91 -7.24 28.87 7.31
N ASP A 92 -8.37 29.58 7.50
CA ASP A 92 -8.57 30.53 8.60
C ASP A 92 -8.61 29.83 9.98
N GLU A 93 -8.98 28.54 10.02
CA GLU A 93 -9.06 27.75 11.26
C GLU A 93 -7.74 27.07 11.67
N LEU A 94 -6.71 27.06 10.80
CA LEU A 94 -5.45 26.36 11.08
C LEU A 94 -4.76 26.85 12.36
N HIS A 95 -4.89 28.14 12.69
CA HIS A 95 -4.39 28.70 13.94
C HIS A 95 -4.98 28.03 15.20
N LEU A 96 -6.21 27.50 15.12
CA LEU A 96 -6.86 26.78 16.22
C LEU A 96 -6.27 25.38 16.43
N LEU A 97 -5.73 24.72 15.39
CA LEU A 97 -5.13 23.40 15.51
C LEU A 97 -3.91 23.39 16.45
N SER A 98 -3.15 24.49 16.49
CA SER A 98 -2.03 24.68 17.43
C SER A 98 -2.44 24.58 18.91
N ARG A 99 -3.73 24.75 19.21
CA ARG A 99 -4.31 24.72 20.56
C ARG A 99 -4.87 23.34 20.94
N VAL A 100 -4.90 22.38 20.01
CA VAL A 100 -5.38 21.01 20.25
C VAL A 100 -4.32 20.21 21.01
N LYS A 101 -4.65 19.79 22.23
CA LYS A 101 -3.72 19.12 23.15
C LYS A 101 -3.50 17.67 22.79
N GLY A 102 -2.35 17.38 22.17
CA GLY A 102 -1.93 16.02 21.81
C GLY A 102 -2.06 15.68 20.32
N LEU A 103 -2.35 16.68 19.47
CA LEU A 103 -2.32 16.56 18.01
C LEU A 103 -0.91 16.14 17.55
N ARG A 104 -0.79 14.90 17.06
CA ARG A 104 0.50 14.29 16.67
C ARG A 104 0.55 13.87 15.20
N ALA A 105 -0.58 13.81 14.50
CA ALA A 105 -0.59 13.53 13.06
C ALA A 105 -1.63 14.37 12.31
N PHE A 106 -1.27 14.84 11.13
CA PHE A 106 -2.11 15.64 10.25
C PHE A 106 -2.02 15.10 8.82
N TYR A 107 -3.18 14.79 8.25
CA TYR A 107 -3.38 14.15 6.97
C TYR A 107 -4.23 15.08 6.09
N MET A 108 -3.83 15.28 4.84
CA MET A 108 -4.52 16.11 3.87
C MET A 108 -4.77 15.29 2.61
N TYR A 109 -6.04 15.02 2.32
CA TYR A 109 -6.48 14.33 1.11
C TYR A 109 -7.38 15.25 0.27
N ASP A 110 -7.81 14.74 -0.88
CA ASP A 110 -8.37 15.50 -2.01
C ASP A 110 -9.24 16.69 -1.63
N GLY A 111 -8.90 17.85 -2.22
CA GLY A 111 -9.70 19.08 -2.23
C GLY A 111 -9.29 20.14 -1.21
N ASN A 112 -8.42 19.84 -0.27
CA ASN A 112 -7.92 20.81 0.72
C ASN A 112 -6.49 21.27 0.38
N SER A 113 -6.38 22.12 -0.65
CA SER A 113 -5.12 22.74 -1.07
C SER A 113 -4.90 24.07 -0.32
N PHE A 114 -4.52 24.00 0.97
CA PHE A 114 -4.08 25.19 1.70
C PHE A 114 -2.88 25.84 1.01
N SER A 115 -2.83 27.17 1.07
CA SER A 115 -1.72 27.96 0.53
C SER A 115 -0.41 27.72 1.30
N PRO A 116 0.73 28.24 0.82
CA PRO A 116 1.97 28.28 1.59
C PRO A 116 1.83 28.97 2.96
N ALA A 117 0.93 29.95 3.08
CA ALA A 117 0.64 30.60 4.36
C ALA A 117 -0.08 29.64 5.33
N GLY A 118 -1.00 28.81 4.84
CA GLY A 118 -1.62 27.73 5.61
C GLY A 118 -0.60 26.70 6.08
N TRP A 119 0.32 26.26 5.22
CA TRP A 119 1.41 25.35 5.64
C TRP A 119 2.34 25.99 6.67
N LYS A 120 2.56 27.31 6.60
CA LYS A 120 3.27 28.08 7.64
C LYS A 120 2.53 28.14 8.99
N GLN A 121 1.20 28.07 8.99
CA GLN A 121 0.42 27.89 10.23
C GLN A 121 0.56 26.46 10.76
N ILE A 122 0.50 25.45 9.89
CA ILE A 122 0.72 24.04 10.26
C ILE A 122 2.13 23.84 10.85
N GLY A 123 3.14 24.52 10.31
CA GLY A 123 4.50 24.55 10.84
C GLY A 123 4.65 25.12 12.26
N GLN A 124 3.60 25.70 12.85
CA GLN A 124 3.60 26.16 14.25
C GLN A 124 3.08 25.08 15.23
N ILE A 125 2.55 23.95 14.72
CA ILE A 125 2.05 22.83 15.53
C ILE A 125 3.24 21.97 15.97
N SER A 126 4.07 22.49 16.88
CA SER A 126 5.37 21.90 17.26
C SER A 126 5.33 20.45 17.75
N GLY A 127 4.17 19.98 18.25
CA GLY A 127 3.94 18.60 18.67
C GLY A 127 3.67 17.59 17.54
N LEU A 128 3.63 18.05 16.27
CA LEU A 128 3.30 17.19 15.13
C LEU A 128 4.44 16.21 14.81
N GLU A 129 4.10 14.92 14.71
CA GLU A 129 5.02 13.83 14.40
C GLU A 129 4.80 13.24 13.00
N ALA A 130 3.62 13.39 12.41
CA ALA A 130 3.32 12.96 11.05
C ALA A 130 2.57 14.05 10.27
N PHE A 131 3.04 14.34 9.06
CA PHE A 131 2.39 15.23 8.11
C PHE A 131 2.29 14.54 6.75
N HIS A 132 1.08 14.22 6.31
CA HIS A 132 0.81 13.52 5.07
C HIS A 132 -0.07 14.39 4.20
N VAL A 133 0.33 14.65 2.95
CA VAL A 133 -0.50 15.35 1.96
C VAL A 133 -0.60 14.57 0.66
N SER A 134 -1.77 14.67 0.07
CA SER A 134 -2.11 14.27 -1.29
C SER A 134 -2.85 15.43 -1.94
N SER A 135 -2.10 16.38 -2.48
CA SER A 135 -2.64 17.58 -3.14
C SER A 135 -2.48 17.47 -4.66
N GLN A 136 -3.27 18.26 -5.39
CA GLN A 136 -2.99 18.54 -6.80
C GLN A 136 -1.71 19.35 -6.96
N TYR A 137 -1.45 20.27 -6.03
CA TYR A 137 -0.36 21.24 -6.09
C TYR A 137 0.39 21.32 -4.76
N VAL A 138 1.71 21.10 -4.81
CA VAL A 138 2.68 21.37 -3.72
C VAL A 138 3.94 21.96 -4.33
N THR A 139 4.43 23.04 -3.71
CA THR A 139 5.64 23.78 -4.13
C THR A 139 6.68 23.83 -3.03
N ASP A 140 7.86 24.36 -3.36
CA ASP A 140 8.91 24.67 -2.39
C ASP A 140 8.43 25.58 -1.24
N GLU A 141 7.61 26.61 -1.52
CA GLU A 141 7.10 27.54 -0.50
C GLU A 141 6.21 26.86 0.53
N HIS A 142 5.37 25.90 0.09
CA HIS A 142 4.55 25.10 0.99
C HIS A 142 5.46 24.32 1.94
N LEU A 143 6.45 23.61 1.39
CA LEU A 143 7.35 22.75 2.15
C LEU A 143 8.20 23.55 3.15
N ILE A 144 8.71 24.73 2.77
CA ILE A 144 9.42 25.66 3.66
C ILE A 144 8.53 26.11 4.84
N GLY A 145 7.22 26.23 4.63
CA GLY A 145 6.25 26.55 5.69
C GLY A 145 6.30 25.59 6.90
N LEU A 146 6.74 24.34 6.70
CA LEU A 146 6.81 23.32 7.74
C LEU A 146 8.03 23.41 8.66
N GLN A 147 8.95 24.37 8.47
CA GLN A 147 10.24 24.46 9.19
C GLN A 147 10.17 24.38 10.75
N GLY A 148 9.02 24.70 11.36
CA GLY A 148 8.84 24.71 12.82
C GLY A 148 8.43 23.36 13.46
N LEU A 149 8.63 22.23 12.77
CA LEU A 149 8.20 20.90 13.22
C LEU A 149 9.38 20.00 13.70
N PRO A 150 10.00 20.26 14.86
CA PRO A 150 11.19 19.54 15.32
C PRO A 150 10.95 18.06 15.66
N HIS A 151 9.68 17.67 15.86
CA HIS A 151 9.29 16.31 16.21
C HIS A 151 8.75 15.49 15.02
N LEU A 152 8.79 16.03 13.81
CA LEU A 152 8.30 15.37 12.60
C LEU A 152 9.13 14.11 12.30
N LYS A 153 8.47 12.95 12.34
CA LYS A 153 9.03 11.62 12.09
C LYS A 153 8.60 11.04 10.74
N ASP A 154 7.49 11.51 10.19
CA ASP A 154 6.82 10.89 9.05
C ASP A 154 6.23 11.96 8.12
N LEU A 155 7.00 12.30 7.07
CA LEU A 155 6.60 13.26 6.05
C LEU A 155 6.21 12.52 4.77
N LYS A 156 5.02 12.82 4.25
CA LYS A 156 4.54 12.26 2.98
C LYS A 156 3.94 13.35 2.10
N ILE A 157 4.45 13.46 0.88
CA ILE A 157 4.01 14.43 -0.12
C ILE A 157 3.72 13.68 -1.41
N LEU A 158 2.44 13.43 -1.66
CA LEU A 158 1.95 12.94 -2.95
C LEU A 158 1.44 14.15 -3.76
N ASN A 159 2.06 14.37 -4.91
CA ASN A 159 1.76 15.48 -5.79
C ASN A 159 1.07 14.94 -7.05
N ARG A 160 -0.22 15.26 -7.23
CA ARG A 160 -1.02 14.67 -8.32
C ARG A 160 -0.78 15.36 -9.65
N ASP A 161 -0.94 16.69 -9.73
CA ASP A 161 -0.53 17.42 -10.94
C ASP A 161 0.99 17.57 -10.94
N GLN A 162 1.67 16.56 -11.46
CA GLN A 162 3.12 16.59 -11.65
C GLN A 162 3.54 17.63 -12.69
N LYS A 163 2.65 18.10 -13.59
CA LYS A 163 2.98 19.07 -14.64
C LYS A 163 3.24 20.45 -14.06
N GLN A 164 2.50 20.84 -13.02
CA GLN A 164 2.54 22.19 -12.45
C GLN A 164 3.38 22.32 -11.18
N SER A 165 3.69 21.21 -10.49
CA SER A 165 4.02 21.25 -9.05
C SER A 165 5.50 20.95 -8.72
N PRO A 166 6.32 21.96 -8.40
CA PRO A 166 7.78 21.83 -8.32
C PRO A 166 8.25 21.80 -6.86
N VAL A 167 8.33 20.61 -6.26
CA VAL A 167 9.19 20.42 -5.07
C VAL A 167 10.60 20.14 -5.58
N SER A 168 11.47 21.14 -5.48
CA SER A 168 12.87 21.11 -5.90
C SER A 168 13.80 20.96 -4.68
N ASP A 169 15.11 21.06 -4.91
CA ASP A 169 16.10 21.17 -3.85
C ASP A 169 15.97 22.45 -3.00
N GLN A 170 15.30 23.49 -3.49
CA GLN A 170 15.03 24.70 -2.67
C GLN A 170 14.08 24.38 -1.51
N GLY A 171 12.94 23.75 -1.78
CA GLY A 171 11.98 23.38 -0.74
C GLY A 171 12.53 22.33 0.23
N LEU A 172 13.34 21.40 -0.29
CA LEU A 172 13.93 20.32 0.51
C LEU A 172 15.03 20.78 1.49
N GLN A 173 15.47 22.04 1.44
CA GLN A 173 16.36 22.59 2.48
C GLN A 173 15.71 22.52 3.88
N VAL A 174 14.37 22.56 3.94
CA VAL A 174 13.62 22.44 5.21
C VAL A 174 13.84 21.10 5.92
N LEU A 175 14.28 20.05 5.21
CA LEU A 175 14.53 18.74 5.82
C LEU A 175 15.58 18.81 6.94
N SER A 176 16.51 19.78 6.86
CA SER A 176 17.47 20.08 7.92
C SER A 176 16.82 20.47 9.26
N SER A 177 15.56 20.93 9.26
CA SER A 177 14.77 21.26 10.44
C SER A 177 14.00 20.06 11.03
N PHE A 178 14.09 18.86 10.43
CA PHE A 178 13.39 17.65 10.87
C PHE A 178 14.35 16.57 11.41
N PRO A 179 15.04 16.81 12.54
CA PRO A 179 16.07 15.89 13.07
C PRO A 179 15.50 14.52 13.51
N ALA A 180 14.18 14.40 13.65
CA ALA A 180 13.50 13.16 14.01
C ALA A 180 12.98 12.36 12.80
N LEU A 181 13.23 12.80 11.56
CA LEU A 181 12.60 12.25 10.36
C LEU A 181 13.02 10.80 10.09
N ARG A 182 12.06 9.88 10.12
CA ARG A 182 12.22 8.43 9.95
C ARG A 182 11.56 7.89 8.70
N ARG A 183 10.54 8.58 8.16
CA ARG A 183 9.95 8.28 6.85
C ARG A 183 9.81 9.53 6.01
N LEU A 184 10.24 9.43 4.76
CA LEU A 184 9.98 10.40 3.71
C LEU A 184 9.33 9.68 2.52
N VAL A 185 8.19 10.19 2.06
CA VAL A 185 7.57 9.81 0.78
C VAL A 185 7.44 11.09 -0.04
N LEU A 186 8.05 11.13 -1.23
CA LEU A 186 8.07 12.32 -2.08
C LEU A 186 7.94 11.97 -3.56
N HIS A 187 6.88 12.48 -4.18
CA HIS A 187 6.66 12.39 -5.63
C HIS A 187 6.88 13.79 -6.24
N SER A 188 7.94 13.96 -7.03
CA SER A 188 8.28 15.23 -7.69
C SER A 188 9.10 15.00 -8.97
N ARG A 189 8.74 15.68 -10.06
CA ARG A 189 9.52 15.65 -11.31
C ARG A 189 10.78 16.54 -11.29
N ASN A 190 11.01 17.28 -10.20
CA ASN A 190 12.17 18.17 -10.03
C ASN A 190 13.25 17.60 -9.09
N LEU A 191 13.18 16.30 -8.73
CA LEU A 191 14.24 15.64 -7.97
C LEU A 191 15.55 15.63 -8.77
N ASN A 192 16.57 16.30 -8.24
CA ASN A 192 17.91 16.36 -8.81
C ASN A 192 18.96 15.84 -7.80
N VAL A 193 20.24 15.89 -8.15
CA VAL A 193 21.32 15.41 -7.27
C VAL A 193 21.35 16.18 -5.95
N ARG A 194 21.14 17.51 -5.98
CA ARG A 194 21.14 18.37 -4.78
C ARG A 194 19.97 18.07 -3.85
N ALA A 195 18.79 17.78 -4.39
CA ALA A 195 17.63 17.30 -3.64
C ALA A 195 17.97 15.98 -2.92
N CYS A 196 18.66 15.08 -3.61
CA CYS A 196 19.07 13.79 -3.04
C CYS A 196 20.20 13.92 -2.02
N GLU A 197 21.09 14.93 -2.12
CA GLU A 197 22.05 15.27 -1.06
C GLU A 197 21.35 15.65 0.24
N LEU A 198 20.38 16.57 0.18
CA LEU A 198 19.58 17.01 1.33
C LEU A 198 18.81 15.85 1.98
N ILE A 199 18.25 14.95 1.17
CA ILE A 199 17.60 13.72 1.65
C ILE A 199 18.63 12.75 2.26
N GLY A 200 19.82 12.62 1.67
CA GLY A 200 20.91 11.76 2.14
C GLY A 200 21.51 12.20 3.48
N ASP A 201 21.37 13.47 3.85
CA ASP A 201 21.78 13.99 5.16
C ASP A 201 20.75 13.69 6.28
N CYS A 202 19.55 13.22 5.94
CA CYS A 202 18.52 12.79 6.89
C CYS A 202 18.80 11.36 7.42
N THR A 203 19.92 11.16 8.11
CA THR A 203 20.45 9.83 8.46
C THR A 203 19.61 8.99 9.44
N GLU A 204 18.58 9.56 10.07
CA GLU A 204 17.57 8.85 10.86
C GLU A 204 16.50 8.14 10.01
N LEU A 205 16.49 8.34 8.67
CA LEU A 205 15.54 7.70 7.76
C LEU A 205 15.61 6.17 7.82
N ARG A 206 14.44 5.56 8.01
CA ARG A 206 14.18 4.12 8.02
C ARG A 206 13.32 3.68 6.84
N ALA A 207 12.56 4.60 6.26
CA ALA A 207 11.75 4.38 5.06
C ALA A 207 11.86 5.57 4.10
N LEU A 208 12.15 5.30 2.83
CA LEU A 208 12.27 6.30 1.79
C LEU A 208 11.53 5.84 0.54
N GLU A 209 10.61 6.66 0.05
CA GLU A 209 9.96 6.50 -1.25
C GLU A 209 10.18 7.76 -2.08
N LEU A 210 10.88 7.61 -3.22
CA LEU A 210 11.13 8.69 -4.17
C LEU A 210 10.57 8.32 -5.54
N TRP A 211 9.82 9.26 -6.13
CA TRP A 211 9.39 9.19 -7.52
C TRP A 211 9.73 10.49 -8.23
N GLY A 212 10.59 10.40 -9.25
CA GLY A 212 11.05 11.52 -10.06
C GLY A 212 12.18 11.09 -11.00
N PRO A 213 12.92 12.03 -11.62
CA PRO A 213 14.11 11.72 -12.42
C PRO A 213 15.32 11.38 -11.52
N VAL A 214 15.19 10.34 -10.69
CA VAL A 214 16.28 9.81 -9.85
C VAL A 214 17.26 9.07 -10.75
N THR A 215 18.48 9.61 -10.90
CA THR A 215 19.57 9.03 -11.71
C THR A 215 20.61 8.32 -10.85
N ASP A 216 21.62 7.69 -11.48
CA ASP A 216 22.76 7.08 -10.78
C ASP A 216 23.48 8.06 -9.84
N GLU A 217 23.61 9.34 -10.24
CA GLU A 217 24.19 10.39 -9.40
C GLU A 217 23.30 10.69 -8.18
N CYS A 218 21.98 10.67 -8.35
CA CYS A 218 21.03 10.84 -7.26
C CYS A 218 21.08 9.68 -6.24
N LEU A 219 21.54 8.49 -6.61
CA LEU A 219 21.68 7.37 -5.68
C LEU A 219 22.92 7.49 -4.76
N LYS A 220 23.94 8.29 -5.15
CA LYS A 220 25.18 8.46 -4.36
C LYS A 220 24.94 8.97 -2.93
N PRO A 221 24.18 10.06 -2.70
CA PRO A 221 23.97 10.55 -1.35
C PRO A 221 23.00 9.67 -0.55
N LEU A 222 22.07 8.97 -1.20
CA LEU A 222 21.16 8.03 -0.53
C LEU A 222 21.89 6.83 0.08
N GLY A 223 23.07 6.47 -0.44
CA GLY A 223 23.98 5.51 0.17
C GLY A 223 24.46 5.89 1.58
N LYS A 224 24.29 7.14 2.04
CA LYS A 224 24.55 7.57 3.42
C LYS A 224 23.54 7.00 4.43
N LEU A 225 22.33 6.63 4.01
CA LEU A 225 21.19 6.31 4.87
C LEU A 225 21.27 4.90 5.49
N LYS A 226 22.34 4.60 6.25
CA LYS A 226 22.63 3.23 6.75
C LYS A 226 21.56 2.62 7.68
N ASN A 227 20.60 3.42 8.16
CA ASN A 227 19.44 3.00 8.96
C ASN A 227 18.21 2.60 8.13
N LEU A 228 18.30 2.69 6.80
CA LEU A 228 17.17 2.48 5.91
C LEU A 228 16.78 1.00 5.85
N LYS A 229 15.51 0.72 6.14
CA LYS A 229 14.89 -0.61 6.10
C LYS A 229 13.98 -0.79 4.88
N HIS A 230 13.39 0.30 4.39
CA HIS A 230 12.48 0.27 3.25
C HIS A 230 12.92 1.33 2.24
N LEU A 231 13.24 0.90 1.02
CA LEU A 231 13.59 1.78 -0.10
C LEU A 231 12.67 1.51 -1.28
N ILE A 232 12.04 2.57 -1.79
CA ILE A 232 11.27 2.57 -3.02
C ILE A 232 11.82 3.68 -3.90
N VAL A 233 12.32 3.35 -5.09
CA VAL A 233 12.82 4.34 -6.05
C VAL A 233 12.22 4.10 -7.42
N VAL A 234 11.57 5.14 -7.94
CA VAL A 234 11.05 5.22 -9.31
C VAL A 234 11.81 6.33 -10.03
N GLY A 235 12.58 5.98 -11.07
CA GLY A 235 13.43 6.92 -11.80
C GLY A 235 14.15 6.34 -13.01
N THR A 236 15.28 6.95 -13.38
CA THR A 236 16.08 6.68 -14.59
C THR A 236 17.53 6.37 -14.20
N PHE A 237 17.72 5.23 -13.51
CA PHE A 237 18.99 4.77 -12.95
C PHE A 237 19.31 3.36 -13.47
N SER A 238 20.60 3.06 -13.57
CA SER A 238 21.15 1.82 -14.12
C SER A 238 21.64 0.88 -13.01
N ASP A 239 22.11 -0.30 -13.40
CA ASP A 239 22.81 -1.22 -12.51
C ASP A 239 24.11 -0.63 -11.92
N ALA A 240 24.67 0.43 -12.52
CA ALA A 240 25.85 1.10 -11.98
C ALA A 240 25.49 1.95 -10.75
N GLY A 241 24.36 2.69 -10.79
CA GLY A 241 23.88 3.49 -9.68
C GLY A 241 23.55 2.67 -8.43
N LEU A 242 23.01 1.45 -8.60
CA LEU A 242 22.69 0.55 -7.49
C LEU A 242 23.91 0.17 -6.63
N LYS A 243 25.13 0.26 -7.16
CA LYS A 243 26.37 0.04 -6.39
C LYS A 243 26.52 1.04 -5.25
N HIS A 244 25.97 2.25 -5.36
CA HIS A 244 26.02 3.25 -4.29
C HIS A 244 25.13 2.88 -3.08
N LEU A 245 24.24 1.89 -3.24
CA LEU A 245 23.32 1.43 -2.21
C LEU A 245 23.81 0.14 -1.50
N SER A 246 24.99 -0.38 -1.84
CA SER A 246 25.49 -1.68 -1.35
C SER A 246 25.77 -1.74 0.16
N ASP A 247 25.92 -0.57 0.79
CA ASP A 247 26.12 -0.42 2.23
C ASP A 247 24.82 -0.35 3.03
N LEU A 248 23.65 -0.37 2.37
CA LEU A 248 22.34 -0.30 3.04
C LEU A 248 21.97 -1.68 3.65
N LYS A 249 22.85 -2.20 4.52
CA LYS A 249 22.80 -3.56 5.07
C LYS A 249 21.55 -3.85 5.92
N GLN A 250 20.83 -2.82 6.37
CA GLN A 250 19.57 -2.92 7.12
C GLN A 250 18.31 -3.00 6.25
N LEU A 251 18.42 -2.93 4.91
CA LEU A 251 17.27 -3.04 4.02
C LEU A 251 16.55 -4.37 4.21
N THR A 252 15.25 -4.30 4.50
CA THR A 252 14.33 -5.44 4.51
C THR A 252 13.40 -5.46 3.32
N ARG A 253 13.09 -4.27 2.75
CA ARG A 253 12.24 -4.08 1.57
C ARG A 253 12.92 -3.18 0.54
N LEU A 254 12.98 -3.65 -0.70
CA LEU A 254 13.53 -2.92 -1.85
C LEU A 254 12.55 -2.95 -3.03
N VAL A 255 12.10 -1.79 -3.50
CA VAL A 255 11.27 -1.66 -4.70
C VAL A 255 11.98 -0.76 -5.69
N LEU A 256 12.26 -1.28 -6.89
CA LEU A 256 12.98 -0.57 -7.94
C LEU A 256 12.14 -0.52 -9.21
N HIS A 257 11.96 0.69 -9.75
CA HIS A 257 11.42 0.92 -11.07
C HIS A 257 12.36 1.86 -11.83
N SER A 258 13.01 1.31 -12.85
CA SER A 258 13.71 2.10 -13.86
C SER A 258 13.82 1.34 -15.17
N ASP A 259 13.68 2.02 -16.28
CA ASP A 259 13.76 1.45 -17.63
C ASP A 259 15.20 1.12 -18.09
N GLN A 260 16.22 1.65 -17.40
CA GLN A 260 17.64 1.51 -17.75
C GLN A 260 18.37 0.33 -17.07
N MET A 261 17.67 -0.44 -16.23
CA MET A 261 18.26 -1.59 -15.52
C MET A 261 18.30 -2.86 -16.38
N THR A 262 19.42 -3.58 -16.30
CA THR A 262 19.60 -4.93 -16.90
C THR A 262 19.50 -6.06 -15.87
N GLY A 263 19.49 -5.75 -14.57
CA GLY A 263 19.40 -6.71 -13.47
C GLY A 263 20.75 -7.14 -12.88
N SER A 264 21.86 -6.79 -13.55
CA SER A 264 23.22 -7.09 -13.07
C SER A 264 23.61 -6.33 -11.79
N GLY A 265 22.82 -5.33 -11.39
CA GLY A 265 22.99 -4.54 -10.17
C GLY A 265 22.46 -5.21 -8.91
N LEU A 266 21.67 -6.29 -8.99
CA LEU A 266 21.13 -6.96 -7.80
C LEU A 266 22.21 -7.49 -6.84
N LYS A 267 23.37 -7.87 -7.37
CA LYS A 267 24.54 -8.27 -6.59
C LYS A 267 25.01 -7.21 -5.57
N SER A 268 24.66 -5.94 -5.77
CA SER A 268 24.92 -4.88 -4.80
C SER A 268 24.22 -5.12 -3.45
N PHE A 269 23.16 -5.92 -3.43
CA PHE A 269 22.39 -6.27 -2.23
C PHE A 269 22.64 -7.71 -1.74
N ALA A 270 23.59 -8.44 -2.33
CA ALA A 270 23.88 -9.83 -1.93
C ALA A 270 24.37 -9.96 -0.47
N GLU A 271 24.97 -8.90 0.06
CA GLU A 271 25.42 -8.78 1.45
C GLU A 271 24.41 -8.04 2.35
N ALA A 272 23.14 -7.89 1.96
CA ALA A 272 22.09 -7.33 2.83
C ALA A 272 21.32 -8.48 3.53
N PRO A 273 21.76 -8.94 4.72
CA PRO A 273 21.24 -10.18 5.34
C PRO A 273 19.76 -10.10 5.72
N GLU A 274 19.25 -8.89 5.94
CA GLU A 274 17.86 -8.64 6.30
C GLU A 274 16.92 -8.48 5.10
N LEU A 275 17.43 -8.52 3.86
CA LEU A 275 16.61 -8.25 2.66
C LEU A 275 15.68 -9.42 2.36
N ARG A 276 14.39 -9.23 2.66
CA ARG A 276 13.33 -10.25 2.52
C ARG A 276 12.35 -9.94 1.40
N GLU A 277 12.07 -8.68 1.13
CA GLU A 277 11.02 -8.27 0.21
C GLU A 277 11.57 -7.47 -0.96
N VAL A 278 11.34 -7.94 -2.19
CA VAL A 278 11.83 -7.27 -3.39
C VAL A 278 10.74 -7.15 -4.46
N GLY A 279 10.60 -5.96 -5.04
CA GLY A 279 9.66 -5.69 -6.13
C GLY A 279 10.34 -5.00 -7.31
N PHE A 280 10.02 -5.45 -8.53
CA PHE A 280 10.48 -4.84 -9.78
C PHE A 280 9.30 -4.53 -10.70
N SER A 281 9.35 -3.40 -11.39
CA SER A 281 8.48 -3.14 -12.54
C SER A 281 9.16 -2.28 -13.59
N GLY A 282 8.57 -2.24 -14.80
CA GLY A 282 9.19 -1.67 -16.00
C GLY A 282 9.91 -2.74 -16.84
N SER A 283 10.92 -2.31 -17.61
CA SER A 283 11.82 -3.21 -18.34
C SER A 283 12.61 -4.21 -17.47
N PRO A 284 12.98 -3.95 -16.19
CA PRO A 284 13.92 -4.82 -15.50
C PRO A 284 13.33 -6.16 -15.07
N ALA A 285 12.03 -6.38 -15.06
CA ALA A 285 11.48 -7.71 -14.72
C ALA A 285 11.71 -8.78 -15.82
N GLY A 286 12.57 -8.51 -16.81
CA GLY A 286 12.97 -9.47 -17.84
C GLY A 286 13.91 -10.57 -17.35
N LYS A 287 14.23 -11.47 -18.29
CA LYS A 287 15.04 -12.70 -18.11
C LYS A 287 16.41 -12.49 -17.46
N ALA A 288 17.04 -11.33 -17.58
CA ALA A 288 18.35 -11.07 -17.00
C ALA A 288 18.27 -10.87 -15.47
N THR A 289 17.32 -10.09 -14.97
CA THR A 289 17.10 -9.85 -13.54
C THR A 289 16.62 -11.09 -12.81
N LEU A 290 15.67 -11.86 -13.37
CA LEU A 290 15.19 -13.08 -12.72
C LEU A 290 16.34 -14.07 -12.47
N LYS A 291 17.27 -14.21 -13.43
CA LYS A 291 18.48 -15.03 -13.29
C LYS A 291 19.48 -14.56 -12.23
N GLN A 292 19.30 -13.38 -11.64
CA GLN A 292 20.18 -12.83 -10.59
C GLN A 292 19.50 -12.83 -9.21
N LEU A 293 18.30 -13.40 -9.08
CA LEU A 293 17.60 -13.52 -7.78
C LEU A 293 18.28 -14.52 -6.83
N ASP A 294 19.13 -15.41 -7.35
CA ASP A 294 19.98 -16.31 -6.56
C ASP A 294 21.02 -15.55 -5.71
N GLN A 295 21.36 -14.32 -6.11
CA GLN A 295 22.21 -13.41 -5.35
C GLN A 295 21.52 -12.86 -4.09
N LEU A 296 20.21 -13.12 -3.88
CA LEU A 296 19.42 -12.62 -2.77
C LEU A 296 18.95 -13.80 -1.88
N PRO A 297 19.85 -14.47 -1.13
CA PRO A 297 19.57 -15.74 -0.45
C PRO A 297 18.49 -15.65 0.65
N GLY A 298 18.20 -14.44 1.15
CA GLY A 298 17.15 -14.18 2.14
C GLY A 298 15.75 -13.94 1.57
N LEU A 299 15.60 -13.85 0.23
CA LEU A 299 14.37 -13.41 -0.44
C LEU A 299 13.15 -14.29 -0.11
N ALA A 300 12.15 -13.68 0.53
CA ALA A 300 10.93 -14.33 0.99
C ALA A 300 9.66 -13.80 0.29
N VAL A 301 9.64 -12.53 -0.14
CA VAL A 301 8.52 -11.92 -0.86
C VAL A 301 9.04 -11.32 -2.16
N LEU A 302 8.49 -11.75 -3.29
CA LEU A 302 8.86 -11.28 -4.62
C LEU A 302 7.64 -10.73 -5.37
N ASN A 303 7.77 -9.52 -5.90
CA ASN A 303 6.77 -8.92 -6.77
C ASN A 303 7.34 -8.71 -8.19
N LEU A 304 6.72 -9.41 -9.15
CA LEU A 304 6.99 -9.37 -10.58
C LEU A 304 5.75 -8.89 -11.36
N SER A 305 4.98 -7.95 -10.80
CA SER A 305 3.70 -7.49 -11.36
C SER A 305 3.90 -6.56 -12.55
N THR A 306 4.14 -7.11 -13.74
CA THR A 306 4.35 -6.32 -14.96
C THR A 306 4.15 -7.18 -16.22
N PRO A 307 3.61 -6.60 -17.33
CA PRO A 307 3.39 -7.33 -18.58
C PRO A 307 4.66 -7.92 -19.22
N SER A 308 5.85 -7.39 -18.88
CA SER A 308 7.15 -7.89 -19.36
C SER A 308 7.51 -9.30 -18.87
N VAL A 309 6.83 -9.80 -17.84
CA VAL A 309 6.97 -11.16 -17.33
C VAL A 309 6.03 -12.09 -18.10
N ASN A 310 6.61 -13.02 -18.85
CA ASN A 310 5.92 -14.08 -19.59
C ASN A 310 6.50 -15.46 -19.23
N ASP A 311 5.93 -16.52 -19.80
CA ASP A 311 6.37 -17.90 -19.53
C ASP A 311 7.88 -18.10 -19.71
N ALA A 312 8.46 -17.59 -20.81
CA ALA A 312 9.88 -17.75 -21.11
C ALA A 312 10.81 -16.94 -20.19
N VAL A 313 10.30 -15.88 -19.57
CA VAL A 313 10.99 -15.11 -18.52
C VAL A 313 10.89 -15.87 -17.19
N LEU A 314 9.68 -16.29 -16.79
CA LEU A 314 9.44 -16.97 -15.52
C LEU A 314 10.18 -18.33 -15.42
N GLN A 315 10.31 -19.05 -16.53
CA GLN A 315 11.13 -20.28 -16.63
C GLN A 315 12.64 -20.06 -16.41
N THR A 316 13.10 -18.81 -16.27
CA THR A 316 14.49 -18.48 -15.91
C THR A 316 14.68 -18.04 -14.47
N MET A 317 13.62 -18.07 -13.66
CA MET A 317 13.72 -17.93 -12.21
C MET A 317 14.59 -19.07 -11.64
N PRO A 318 15.60 -18.76 -10.80
CA PRO A 318 16.42 -19.76 -10.12
C PRO A 318 15.61 -20.44 -9.01
N ASP A 319 16.21 -21.44 -8.37
CA ASP A 319 15.63 -22.04 -7.18
C ASP A 319 15.72 -21.03 -6.02
N LEU A 320 14.56 -20.58 -5.53
CA LEU A 320 14.43 -19.61 -4.44
C LEU A 320 13.88 -20.32 -3.20
N PRO A 321 14.71 -21.00 -2.40
CA PRO A 321 14.25 -21.90 -1.32
C PRO A 321 13.58 -21.17 -0.15
N GLN A 322 13.79 -19.86 0.00
CA GLN A 322 13.17 -19.05 1.04
C GLN A 322 11.89 -18.31 0.57
N LEU A 323 11.51 -18.43 -0.71
CA LEU A 323 10.39 -17.66 -1.25
C LEU A 323 9.04 -18.19 -0.75
N GLU A 324 8.37 -17.37 0.05
CA GLU A 324 7.06 -17.65 0.64
C GLU A 324 5.92 -16.92 -0.10
N ALA A 325 6.17 -15.79 -0.75
CA ALA A 325 5.12 -15.03 -1.44
C ALA A 325 5.57 -14.52 -2.81
N LEU A 326 4.73 -14.73 -3.83
CA LEU A 326 4.99 -14.34 -5.21
C LEU A 326 3.77 -13.64 -5.83
N SER A 327 3.96 -12.43 -6.35
CA SER A 327 2.97 -11.76 -7.20
C SER A 327 3.43 -11.73 -8.66
N LEU A 328 2.59 -12.31 -9.52
CA LEU A 328 2.68 -12.30 -10.98
C LEU A 328 1.50 -11.51 -11.57
N LYS A 329 0.94 -10.57 -10.79
CA LYS A 329 -0.23 -9.78 -11.17
C LYS A 329 0.01 -8.97 -12.44
N SER A 330 -0.96 -8.96 -13.36
CA SER A 330 -0.86 -8.25 -14.64
C SER A 330 0.36 -8.64 -15.49
N SER A 331 0.87 -9.87 -15.29
CA SER A 331 1.89 -10.47 -16.16
C SER A 331 1.25 -11.22 -17.33
N THR A 332 2.03 -11.48 -18.38
CA THR A 332 1.58 -12.14 -19.61
C THR A 332 1.83 -13.65 -19.60
N ILE A 333 1.88 -14.26 -18.41
CA ILE A 333 2.02 -15.71 -18.23
C ILE A 333 0.75 -16.46 -18.63
N THR A 334 0.94 -17.67 -19.16
CA THR A 334 -0.10 -18.66 -19.45
C THR A 334 0.08 -19.88 -18.54
N ASP A 335 -0.76 -20.90 -18.71
CA ASP A 335 -0.66 -22.18 -18.00
C ASP A 335 0.76 -22.77 -17.99
N LYS A 336 1.57 -22.56 -19.04
CA LYS A 336 2.97 -23.04 -19.14
C LYS A 336 3.94 -22.31 -18.21
N GLY A 337 3.64 -21.07 -17.82
CA GLY A 337 4.46 -20.31 -16.88
C GLY A 337 4.45 -20.94 -15.48
N LEU A 338 3.33 -21.58 -15.09
CA LEU A 338 3.18 -22.23 -13.79
C LEU A 338 4.10 -23.45 -13.61
N ASP A 339 4.57 -24.07 -14.69
CA ASP A 339 5.55 -25.18 -14.62
C ASP A 339 6.87 -24.75 -13.93
N ALA A 340 7.20 -23.45 -13.95
CA ALA A 340 8.36 -22.91 -13.22
C ALA A 340 8.16 -22.88 -11.70
N LEU A 341 6.91 -22.76 -11.22
CA LEU A 341 6.60 -22.60 -9.80
C LEU A 341 6.74 -23.91 -9.02
N VAL A 342 6.71 -25.06 -9.68
CA VAL A 342 6.86 -26.41 -9.07
C VAL A 342 8.14 -26.56 -8.23
N LYS A 343 9.16 -25.74 -8.50
CA LYS A 343 10.42 -25.71 -7.73
C LYS A 343 10.33 -24.91 -6.44
N VAL A 344 9.40 -23.95 -6.35
CA VAL A 344 9.22 -23.04 -5.20
C VAL A 344 8.34 -23.68 -4.13
N LYS A 345 8.84 -24.75 -3.52
CA LYS A 345 8.06 -25.62 -2.63
C LYS A 345 7.59 -24.96 -1.32
N ASN A 346 8.20 -23.84 -0.93
CA ASN A 346 7.85 -23.08 0.27
C ASN A 346 6.84 -21.96 0.02
N LEU A 347 6.32 -21.82 -1.21
CA LEU A 347 5.36 -20.79 -1.56
C LEU A 347 4.04 -20.94 -0.78
N ARG A 348 3.70 -19.90 -0.03
CA ARG A 348 2.48 -19.74 0.80
C ARG A 348 1.48 -18.78 0.19
N GLU A 349 1.92 -17.71 -0.46
CA GLU A 349 1.05 -16.76 -1.16
C GLU A 349 1.37 -16.70 -2.66
N LEU A 350 0.34 -16.83 -3.50
CA LEU A 350 0.47 -16.70 -4.95
C LEU A 350 -0.62 -15.79 -5.51
N VAL A 351 -0.22 -14.71 -6.18
CA VAL A 351 -1.12 -13.76 -6.85
C VAL A 351 -1.00 -13.90 -8.37
N LEU A 352 -2.06 -14.41 -9.00
CA LEU A 352 -2.21 -14.60 -10.45
C LEU A 352 -3.29 -13.67 -11.05
N TYR A 353 -3.64 -12.59 -10.35
CA TYR A 353 -4.66 -11.65 -10.80
C TYR A 353 -4.28 -10.99 -12.15
N SER A 354 -5.24 -10.89 -13.07
CA SER A 354 -5.05 -10.30 -14.40
C SER A 354 -3.98 -11.01 -15.26
N THR A 355 -3.93 -12.35 -15.19
CA THR A 355 -3.07 -13.23 -16.03
C THR A 355 -3.91 -14.04 -17.02
N GLU A 356 -3.27 -14.83 -17.89
CA GLU A 356 -3.91 -15.71 -18.89
C GLU A 356 -3.99 -17.18 -18.40
N ILE A 357 -4.11 -17.40 -17.09
CA ILE A 357 -4.24 -18.74 -16.49
C ILE A 357 -5.66 -19.29 -16.66
N THR A 358 -5.76 -20.53 -17.09
CA THR A 358 -7.01 -21.27 -17.30
C THR A 358 -7.20 -22.41 -16.30
N ASN A 359 -8.34 -23.09 -16.39
CA ASN A 359 -8.59 -24.38 -15.72
C ASN A 359 -7.42 -25.39 -15.83
N ALA A 360 -6.72 -25.45 -16.98
CA ALA A 360 -5.63 -26.40 -17.20
C ALA A 360 -4.32 -25.96 -16.51
N GLY A 361 -4.15 -24.67 -16.24
CA GLY A 361 -3.04 -24.14 -15.45
C GLY A 361 -3.16 -24.53 -13.98
N LEU A 362 -4.37 -24.49 -13.41
CA LEU A 362 -4.58 -24.72 -11.96
C LEU A 362 -4.18 -26.12 -11.49
N ILE A 363 -4.14 -27.13 -12.37
CA ILE A 363 -3.59 -28.47 -12.10
C ILE A 363 -2.11 -28.40 -11.70
N ARG A 364 -1.35 -27.45 -12.25
CA ARG A 364 0.09 -27.27 -11.97
C ARG A 364 0.37 -26.69 -10.59
N LEU A 365 -0.65 -26.23 -9.87
CA LEU A 365 -0.52 -25.77 -8.50
C LEU A 365 -0.54 -26.91 -7.48
N GLU A 366 -0.99 -28.12 -7.85
CA GLU A 366 -1.06 -29.28 -6.94
C GLU A 366 0.25 -29.58 -6.17
N PRO A 367 1.47 -29.43 -6.74
CA PRO A 367 2.72 -29.61 -6.00
C PRO A 367 2.99 -28.57 -4.90
N LEU A 368 2.28 -27.43 -4.89
CA LEU A 368 2.47 -26.33 -3.93
C LEU A 368 1.77 -26.61 -2.60
N GLN A 369 2.19 -27.67 -1.92
CA GLN A 369 1.58 -28.17 -0.68
C GLN A 369 1.68 -27.22 0.52
N GLN A 370 2.42 -26.10 0.39
CA GLN A 370 2.50 -25.02 1.37
C GLN A 370 1.56 -23.84 1.09
N LEU A 371 0.87 -23.83 -0.05
CA LEU A 371 0.06 -22.70 -0.49
C LEU A 371 -1.13 -22.47 0.45
N HIS A 372 -1.15 -21.29 1.07
CA HIS A 372 -2.12 -20.82 2.05
C HIS A 372 -3.09 -19.79 1.45
N LEU A 373 -2.58 -18.89 0.60
CA LEU A 373 -3.33 -17.83 -0.06
C LEU A 373 -3.16 -17.91 -1.58
N LEU A 374 -4.27 -17.92 -2.30
CA LEU A 374 -4.30 -17.87 -3.76
C LEU A 374 -5.24 -16.75 -4.25
N VAL A 375 -4.75 -15.88 -5.13
CA VAL A 375 -5.56 -14.85 -5.81
C VAL A 375 -5.62 -15.16 -7.30
N LEU A 376 -6.83 -15.30 -7.83
CA LEU A 376 -7.14 -15.64 -9.21
C LEU A 376 -8.08 -14.60 -9.85
N GLY A 377 -8.32 -14.77 -11.15
CA GLY A 377 -9.28 -13.98 -11.90
C GLY A 377 -8.64 -12.94 -12.79
N ASN A 378 -9.39 -12.50 -13.80
CA ASN A 378 -8.95 -11.54 -14.81
C ASN A 378 -10.13 -10.59 -15.10
N PRO A 379 -9.99 -9.28 -14.90
CA PRO A 379 -11.11 -8.33 -15.03
C PRO A 379 -11.59 -8.16 -16.48
N ILE A 380 -10.79 -8.59 -17.45
CA ILE A 380 -11.08 -8.53 -18.89
C ILE A 380 -11.64 -9.87 -19.40
N LYS A 381 -11.17 -10.99 -18.84
CA LYS A 381 -11.49 -12.37 -19.26
C LYS A 381 -11.92 -13.25 -18.09
N MET A 382 -13.09 -12.95 -17.52
CA MET A 382 -13.59 -13.62 -16.31
C MET A 382 -13.96 -15.10 -16.51
N GLU A 383 -13.99 -15.58 -17.76
CA GLU A 383 -14.36 -16.93 -18.18
C GLU A 383 -13.21 -17.94 -18.27
N LEU A 384 -11.95 -17.50 -18.13
CA LEU A 384 -10.77 -18.39 -18.20
C LEU A 384 -10.79 -19.52 -17.16
N ILE A 385 -11.40 -19.24 -16.00
CA ILE A 385 -11.57 -20.18 -14.89
C ILE A 385 -13.07 -20.48 -14.75
N THR A 386 -13.41 -21.76 -14.81
CA THR A 386 -14.77 -22.28 -14.57
C THR A 386 -14.76 -23.25 -13.40
N GLY A 387 -15.91 -23.81 -13.01
CA GLY A 387 -15.97 -24.67 -11.81
C GLY A 387 -15.04 -25.89 -11.88
N LYS A 388 -14.75 -26.38 -13.09
CA LYS A 388 -13.75 -27.43 -13.32
C LYS A 388 -12.34 -27.03 -12.89
N GLY A 389 -11.99 -25.74 -12.95
CA GLY A 389 -10.71 -25.21 -12.49
C GLY A 389 -10.59 -25.12 -10.97
N LEU A 390 -11.70 -25.23 -10.22
CA LEU A 390 -11.66 -25.29 -8.76
C LEU A 390 -11.36 -26.71 -8.24
N GLU A 391 -11.50 -27.74 -9.07
CA GLU A 391 -11.23 -29.14 -8.68
C GLU A 391 -9.78 -29.39 -8.19
N PRO A 392 -8.71 -28.91 -8.87
CA PRO A 392 -7.34 -29.08 -8.40
C PRO A 392 -7.08 -28.42 -7.04
N LEU A 393 -7.79 -27.33 -6.72
CA LEU A 393 -7.63 -26.63 -5.44
C LEU A 393 -8.02 -27.49 -4.23
N THR A 394 -8.86 -28.51 -4.44
CA THR A 394 -9.22 -29.50 -3.41
C THR A 394 -8.03 -30.38 -2.96
N LYS A 395 -6.92 -30.37 -3.72
CA LYS A 395 -5.68 -31.11 -3.43
C LYS A 395 -4.65 -30.29 -2.64
N LEU A 396 -4.94 -29.02 -2.33
CA LEU A 396 -4.04 -28.13 -1.59
C LEU A 396 -4.40 -28.19 -0.08
N PRO A 397 -3.63 -28.91 0.75
CA PRO A 397 -4.03 -29.22 2.14
C PRO A 397 -3.91 -28.02 3.09
N ARG A 398 -3.34 -26.90 2.64
CA ARG A 398 -3.09 -25.69 3.44
C ARG A 398 -3.78 -24.43 2.90
N LEU A 399 -4.53 -24.53 1.80
CA LEU A 399 -5.22 -23.38 1.21
C LEU A 399 -6.36 -22.89 2.11
N GLU A 400 -6.12 -21.84 2.88
CA GLU A 400 -7.09 -21.23 3.80
C GLU A 400 -7.81 -20.02 3.20
N VAL A 401 -7.19 -19.36 2.22
CA VAL A 401 -7.62 -18.05 1.70
C VAL A 401 -7.65 -18.07 0.16
N LEU A 402 -8.81 -17.85 -0.44
CA LEU A 402 -9.00 -17.81 -1.89
C LEU A 402 -9.67 -16.50 -2.33
N ASN A 403 -9.05 -15.72 -3.20
CA ASN A 403 -9.72 -14.65 -3.94
C ASN A 403 -10.00 -15.11 -5.38
N ILE A 404 -11.26 -15.00 -5.77
CA ILE A 404 -11.81 -15.25 -7.11
C ILE A 404 -12.80 -14.12 -7.49
N GLU A 405 -12.56 -12.89 -7.00
CA GLU A 405 -13.43 -11.72 -7.21
C GLU A 405 -13.68 -11.46 -8.71
N PHE A 406 -12.64 -11.65 -9.53
CA PHE A 406 -12.65 -11.44 -10.97
C PHE A 406 -12.68 -12.75 -11.77
N VAL A 407 -13.30 -13.79 -11.20
CA VAL A 407 -13.78 -14.98 -11.93
C VAL A 407 -15.30 -14.86 -12.06
N ASN A 408 -15.88 -15.34 -13.15
CA ASN A 408 -17.33 -15.27 -13.38
C ASN A 408 -18.11 -16.24 -12.45
N ALA A 409 -18.24 -15.87 -11.18
CA ALA A 409 -18.91 -16.66 -10.16
C ALA A 409 -20.41 -16.90 -10.47
N GLU A 410 -21.03 -16.00 -11.25
CA GLU A 410 -22.40 -16.17 -11.75
C GLU A 410 -22.57 -17.46 -12.58
N LYS A 411 -21.50 -17.96 -13.22
CA LYS A 411 -21.51 -19.23 -13.99
C LYS A 411 -20.64 -20.32 -13.38
N LEU A 412 -20.05 -20.08 -12.21
CA LEU A 412 -19.08 -20.96 -11.56
C LEU A 412 -19.79 -22.05 -10.74
N ASP A 413 -19.41 -23.31 -10.93
CA ASP A 413 -19.78 -24.37 -10.00
C ASP A 413 -18.87 -24.25 -8.77
N LEU A 414 -19.47 -23.86 -7.64
CA LEU A 414 -18.76 -23.60 -6.38
C LEU A 414 -18.58 -24.85 -5.51
N ARG A 415 -19.24 -25.97 -5.85
CA ARG A 415 -19.19 -27.22 -5.06
C ARG A 415 -17.79 -27.76 -4.77
N PRO A 416 -16.76 -27.59 -5.63
CA PRO A 416 -15.39 -27.98 -5.26
C PRO A 416 -14.87 -27.27 -4.00
N LEU A 417 -15.28 -26.03 -3.73
CA LEU A 417 -14.88 -25.28 -2.54
C LEU A 417 -15.33 -25.97 -1.25
N ALA A 418 -16.44 -26.74 -1.28
CA ALA A 418 -16.89 -27.52 -0.13
C ALA A 418 -15.88 -28.62 0.27
N ARG A 419 -15.09 -29.10 -0.70
CA ARG A 419 -14.05 -30.15 -0.52
C ARG A 419 -12.65 -29.58 -0.28
N CYS A 420 -12.48 -28.26 -0.27
CA CYS A 420 -11.23 -27.62 0.16
C CYS A 420 -11.19 -27.60 1.69
N HIS A 421 -10.73 -28.70 2.30
CA HIS A 421 -10.85 -28.96 3.75
C HIS A 421 -10.21 -27.88 4.64
N SER A 422 -9.15 -27.22 4.17
CA SER A 422 -8.45 -26.12 4.85
C SER A 422 -9.07 -24.74 4.62
N LEU A 423 -9.96 -24.57 3.64
CA LEU A 423 -10.44 -23.26 3.20
C LEU A 423 -11.34 -22.60 4.26
N VAL A 424 -11.02 -21.36 4.66
CA VAL A 424 -11.74 -20.59 5.68
C VAL A 424 -12.29 -19.28 5.12
N LYS A 425 -11.58 -18.61 4.20
CA LYS A 425 -11.96 -17.31 3.65
C LYS A 425 -12.05 -17.37 2.14
N VAL A 426 -13.15 -16.89 1.58
CA VAL A 426 -13.34 -16.75 0.13
C VAL A 426 -13.81 -15.35 -0.21
N ASP A 427 -13.08 -14.68 -1.08
CA ASP A 427 -13.45 -13.39 -1.67
C ASP A 427 -13.97 -13.65 -3.08
N LEU A 428 -15.25 -13.35 -3.31
CA LEU A 428 -15.97 -13.74 -4.53
C LEU A 428 -17.12 -12.77 -4.83
N ASN A 429 -17.20 -12.29 -6.07
CA ASN A 429 -18.25 -11.37 -6.49
C ASN A 429 -19.46 -12.15 -7.02
N ILE A 430 -20.60 -12.08 -6.31
CA ILE A 430 -21.87 -12.70 -6.74
C ILE A 430 -23.02 -11.73 -6.50
N SER A 431 -23.89 -11.63 -7.49
CA SER A 431 -25.04 -10.72 -7.56
C SER A 431 -26.35 -11.44 -7.86
N SER A 432 -26.36 -12.52 -8.66
CA SER A 432 -27.60 -13.28 -8.95
C SER A 432 -28.09 -14.12 -7.76
N ASP A 433 -29.39 -14.38 -7.70
CA ASP A 433 -29.99 -15.26 -6.69
C ASP A 433 -29.56 -16.72 -6.89
N GLU A 434 -29.35 -17.16 -8.14
CA GLU A 434 -28.83 -18.48 -8.48
C GLU A 434 -27.40 -18.70 -7.99
N ALA A 435 -26.56 -17.65 -7.99
CA ALA A 435 -25.21 -17.71 -7.44
C ALA A 435 -25.20 -17.67 -5.92
N ARG A 436 -26.07 -16.84 -5.30
CA ARG A 436 -26.29 -16.87 -3.86
C ARG A 436 -26.77 -18.24 -3.40
N LYS A 437 -27.69 -18.89 -4.13
CA LYS A 437 -28.17 -20.24 -3.81
C LYS A 437 -27.04 -21.28 -3.84
N ARG A 438 -26.24 -21.33 -4.91
CA ARG A 438 -25.04 -22.20 -4.98
C ARG A 438 -24.05 -21.95 -3.84
N TRP A 439 -23.87 -20.70 -3.43
CA TRP A 439 -23.03 -20.37 -2.28
C TRP A 439 -23.64 -20.88 -0.96
N GLN A 440 -24.96 -20.76 -0.76
CA GLN A 440 -25.63 -21.33 0.42
C GLN A 440 -25.57 -22.86 0.46
N GLU A 441 -25.62 -23.55 -0.69
CA GLU A 441 -25.40 -25.00 -0.78
C GLU A 441 -23.99 -25.37 -0.31
N VAL A 442 -22.95 -24.61 -0.71
CA VAL A 442 -21.58 -24.77 -0.21
C VAL A 442 -21.47 -24.48 1.30
N LEU A 443 -22.13 -23.45 1.81
CA LEU A 443 -22.15 -23.13 3.24
C LEU A 443 -22.86 -24.20 4.08
N ALA A 444 -23.88 -24.88 3.54
CA ALA A 444 -24.56 -25.97 4.22
C ALA A 444 -23.63 -27.19 4.42
N GLU A 445 -22.75 -27.47 3.46
CA GLU A 445 -21.70 -28.50 3.59
C GLU A 445 -20.50 -28.02 4.43
N ARG A 446 -20.19 -26.72 4.38
CA ARG A 446 -19.04 -26.09 5.06
C ARG A 446 -19.40 -24.79 5.79
N PRO A 447 -20.03 -24.85 6.97
CA PRO A 447 -20.43 -23.65 7.72
C PRO A 447 -19.27 -22.76 8.21
N VAL A 448 -18.04 -23.28 8.18
CA VAL A 448 -16.81 -22.54 8.55
C VAL A 448 -16.30 -21.59 7.46
N LEU A 449 -16.85 -21.66 6.25
CA LEU A 449 -16.44 -20.79 5.14
C LEU A 449 -17.03 -19.39 5.30
N ASN A 450 -16.15 -18.41 5.40
CA ASN A 450 -16.50 -17.00 5.49
C ASN A 450 -16.34 -16.33 4.13
N LYS A 451 -17.43 -15.77 3.60
CA LYS A 451 -17.32 -14.81 2.50
C LYS A 451 -16.72 -13.51 3.04
N VAL A 452 -15.60 -13.07 2.48
CA VAL A 452 -14.97 -11.79 2.81
C VAL A 452 -15.12 -10.80 1.64
N LEU A 453 -14.96 -9.51 1.92
CA LEU A 453 -15.05 -8.43 0.92
C LEU A 453 -13.67 -7.95 0.42
N LYS A 454 -12.59 -8.47 1.00
CA LYS A 454 -11.23 -8.06 0.66
C LYS A 454 -10.20 -9.06 1.20
N ILE A 455 -9.38 -9.60 0.30
CA ILE A 455 -8.13 -10.27 0.65
C ILE A 455 -6.95 -9.31 0.37
N ILE A 456 -5.95 -9.32 1.26
CA ILE A 456 -4.77 -8.45 1.21
C ILE A 456 -3.54 -9.36 1.25
N PRO A 457 -2.94 -9.70 0.10
CA PRO A 457 -1.66 -10.42 0.06
C PRO A 457 -0.52 -9.58 0.64
N VAL A 458 0.52 -10.23 1.17
CA VAL A 458 1.74 -9.54 1.63
C VAL A 458 2.43 -8.78 0.50
N THR A 459 2.31 -9.26 -0.74
CA THR A 459 2.83 -8.59 -1.95
C THR A 459 2.17 -7.23 -2.22
N ARG A 460 0.99 -6.94 -1.64
CA ARG A 460 0.25 -5.69 -1.87
C ARG A 460 1.06 -4.44 -1.47
N PHE A 461 1.94 -4.56 -0.47
CA PHE A 461 2.84 -3.46 -0.07
C PHE A 461 3.84 -3.09 -1.18
N LEU A 462 4.17 -4.03 -2.07
CA LEU A 462 5.00 -3.81 -3.25
C LEU A 462 4.11 -3.37 -4.45
N GLU A 463 2.88 -3.88 -4.57
CA GLU A 463 1.95 -3.58 -5.68
C GLU A 463 1.42 -2.14 -5.71
N LYS A 464 1.34 -1.45 -4.57
CA LYS A 464 0.74 -0.11 -4.48
C LYS A 464 1.40 0.91 -5.41
N HIS A 465 2.66 0.67 -5.76
CA HIS A 465 3.50 1.54 -6.59
C HIS A 465 3.47 1.14 -8.08
N PHE A 466 2.78 0.05 -8.43
CA PHE A 466 2.70 -0.50 -9.80
C PHE A 466 1.28 -0.51 -10.38
N ALA A 467 0.27 -0.12 -9.60
CA ALA A 467 -1.14 -0.29 -9.96
C ALA A 467 -1.72 0.78 -10.91
N SER A 468 -0.97 1.85 -11.24
CA SER A 468 -1.36 2.84 -12.25
C SER A 468 -0.92 2.38 -13.65
N GLY A 469 -1.67 1.43 -14.23
CA GLY A 469 -1.51 1.01 -15.63
C GLY A 469 -2.29 1.86 -16.64
N GLY A 470 -2.98 2.90 -16.18
CA GLY A 470 -3.41 4.02 -17.03
C GLY A 470 -2.41 5.16 -16.93
N GLU A 471 -2.58 6.18 -17.78
CA GLU A 471 -1.91 7.47 -17.58
C GLU A 471 -2.09 7.91 -16.12
N ILE A 472 -0.97 8.20 -15.46
CA ILE A 472 -0.96 8.73 -14.10
C ILE A 472 -1.63 10.11 -14.19
N PRO A 473 -2.79 10.34 -13.55
CA PRO A 473 -3.58 11.56 -13.75
C PRO A 473 -2.84 12.84 -13.33
#